data_AF-A0A2V5XI71-F1
#
_entry.id   AF-A0A2V5XI71-F1
#
_cell.length_a   1.000
_cell.length_b   1.000
_cell.length_c   1.000
_cell.angle_alpha   90.00
_cell.angle_beta   90.00
_cell.angle_gamma   90.00
#
_symmetry.space_group_name_H-M   'P 1'
#
loop_
_entity.id
_entity.type
_entity.pdbx_description
1 polymer ?
#
loop_
_entity_poly.entity_id
_entity_poly.type
_entity_poly.pdbx_seq_one_letter_code
_entity_poly.pdbx_strand_id
1 'polypeptide(L)'
;MPALESFIDVRRDSHFPIQNLPFGIFKPKQGSPRVGVAIGEYVLDLSFLEEQGHFRLPEFQEPVLPVRRAGSTSRMDPEVFAQDSLNVLLALGRPAWRKAREVIQHLLSSETATLRDNAKLRGRVLHPQKDVVMQLPASIGNYTDFYSSYHHAHNVGTMLRGPENALMPNWKWLPVAYHGRASSIVISGTDVRRPSGQIKPPDESAPVFGPTKSLDYELE
;
A
#
# COMPACT_ATOMS: atom_id res chain seq x y z
N MET A 1 -5.64 -29.07 -10.56
CA MET A 1 -4.41 -28.35 -10.99
C MET A 1 -3.50 -28.27 -9.77
N PRO A 2 -2.18 -28.54 -9.87
CA PRO A 2 -1.28 -28.25 -8.77
C PRO A 2 -1.42 -26.78 -8.37
N ALA A 3 -1.26 -26.48 -7.08
CA ALA A 3 -1.13 -25.09 -6.66
C ALA A 3 0.08 -24.47 -7.38
N LEU A 4 -0.03 -23.22 -7.82
CA LEU A 4 1.09 -22.50 -8.44
C LEU A 4 2.29 -22.49 -7.45
N GLU A 5 3.45 -22.93 -7.90
CA GLU A 5 4.69 -22.95 -7.09
C GLU A 5 5.71 -21.97 -7.66
N SER A 6 6.53 -21.37 -6.79
CA SER A 6 7.61 -20.48 -7.21
C SER A 6 8.95 -21.20 -7.21
N PHE A 7 9.87 -20.78 -8.07
CA PHE A 7 11.27 -21.20 -7.92
C PHE A 7 11.99 -20.50 -6.75
N ILE A 8 11.40 -19.44 -6.19
CA ILE A 8 11.87 -18.82 -4.95
C ILE A 8 11.46 -19.73 -3.81
N ASP A 9 12.41 -20.09 -2.95
CA ASP A 9 12.11 -20.82 -1.72
C ASP A 9 11.31 -19.92 -0.76
N VAL A 10 10.07 -20.33 -0.47
CA VAL A 10 9.15 -19.58 0.38
C VAL A 10 8.76 -20.46 1.57
N ARG A 11 9.00 -19.95 2.78
CA ARG A 11 8.57 -20.60 4.01
C ARG A 11 7.04 -20.74 4.06
N ARG A 12 6.54 -21.85 4.60
CA ARG A 12 5.11 -22.16 4.66
C ARG A 12 4.28 -21.13 5.44
N ASP A 13 4.89 -20.48 6.42
CA ASP A 13 4.30 -19.44 7.26
C ASP A 13 4.52 -18.02 6.72
N SER A 14 5.18 -17.89 5.56
CA SER A 14 5.43 -16.59 4.96
C SER A 14 4.12 -15.91 4.57
N HIS A 15 4.02 -14.61 4.84
CA HIS A 15 2.94 -13.77 4.33
C HIS A 15 3.04 -13.53 2.83
N PHE A 16 4.17 -13.86 2.19
CA PHE A 16 4.45 -13.51 0.79
C PHE A 16 4.65 -14.75 -0.11
N PRO A 17 3.71 -15.70 -0.17
CA PRO A 17 3.76 -16.77 -1.15
C PRO A 17 3.41 -16.23 -2.55
N ILE A 18 3.64 -17.03 -3.60
CA ILE A 18 3.31 -16.66 -4.99
C ILE A 18 1.80 -16.42 -5.21
N GLN A 19 0.97 -16.87 -4.27
CA GLN A 19 -0.47 -16.60 -4.23
C GLN A 19 -0.79 -15.19 -3.70
N ASN A 20 0.11 -14.53 -2.96
CA ASN A 20 -0.13 -13.17 -2.46
C ASN A 20 0.32 -12.11 -3.48
N LEU A 21 1.64 -11.96 -3.68
CA LEU A 21 2.25 -10.96 -4.56
C LEU A 21 1.74 -9.52 -4.33
N PRO A 22 1.88 -8.95 -3.13
CA PRO A 22 1.46 -7.59 -2.84
C PRO A 22 2.43 -6.58 -3.48
N PHE A 23 1.87 -5.48 -3.98
CA PHE A 23 2.63 -4.37 -4.54
C PHE A 23 3.02 -3.38 -3.44
N GLY A 24 4.20 -2.78 -3.57
CA GLY A 24 4.66 -1.70 -2.71
C GLY A 24 5.69 -0.82 -3.41
N ILE A 25 6.07 0.27 -2.74
CA ILE A 25 7.20 1.08 -3.14
C ILE A 25 8.36 0.76 -2.23
N PHE A 26 9.47 0.37 -2.83
CA PHE A 26 10.71 0.12 -2.11
C PHE A 26 11.81 1.01 -2.67
N LYS A 27 12.78 1.33 -1.83
CA LYS A 27 14.04 1.98 -2.20
C LYS A 27 15.18 0.98 -1.94
N PRO A 28 15.90 0.52 -2.97
CA PRO A 28 17.10 -0.29 -2.76
C PRO A 28 18.21 0.52 -2.09
N LYS A 29 19.28 -0.16 -1.63
CA LYS A 29 20.49 0.52 -1.10
C LYS A 29 21.07 1.56 -2.06
N GLN A 30 20.99 1.32 -3.36
CA GLN A 30 21.48 2.21 -4.41
C GLN A 30 20.38 2.44 -5.45
N GLY A 31 20.02 3.70 -5.67
CA GLY A 31 19.02 4.10 -6.66
C GLY A 31 17.77 4.75 -6.06
N SER A 32 16.79 4.98 -6.94
CA SER A 32 15.54 5.67 -6.62
C SER A 32 14.43 4.71 -6.16
N PRO A 33 13.45 5.19 -5.37
CA PRO A 33 12.24 4.45 -5.07
C PRO A 33 11.50 4.02 -6.32
N ARG A 34 10.91 2.83 -6.31
CA ARG A 34 10.19 2.25 -7.44
C ARG A 34 9.24 1.13 -7.02
N VAL A 35 8.41 0.68 -7.96
CA VAL A 35 7.43 -0.37 -7.74
C VAL A 35 8.12 -1.73 -7.59
N GLY A 36 7.75 -2.45 -6.53
CA GLY A 36 8.18 -3.82 -6.30
C GLY A 36 7.06 -4.72 -5.79
N VAL A 37 7.31 -6.03 -5.84
CA VAL A 37 6.37 -7.06 -5.36
C VAL A 37 7.07 -7.98 -4.38
N ALA A 38 6.46 -8.23 -3.22
CA ALA A 38 7.03 -9.14 -2.24
C ALA A 38 6.84 -10.61 -2.64
N ILE A 39 7.91 -11.41 -2.50
CA ILE A 39 7.91 -12.87 -2.69
C ILE A 39 8.93 -13.50 -1.74
N GLY A 40 8.46 -14.34 -0.81
CA GLY A 40 9.28 -14.88 0.27
C GLY A 40 9.97 -13.77 1.07
N GLU A 41 11.30 -13.82 1.14
CA GLU A 41 12.16 -12.83 1.81
C GLU A 41 12.72 -11.77 0.83
N TYR A 42 12.16 -11.69 -0.37
CA TYR A 42 12.62 -10.80 -1.45
C TYR A 42 11.56 -9.80 -1.87
N VAL A 43 12.02 -8.74 -2.52
CA VAL A 43 11.23 -7.81 -3.33
C VAL A 43 11.68 -7.98 -4.78
N LEU A 44 10.73 -8.29 -5.67
CA LEU A 44 10.90 -8.30 -7.11
C LEU A 44 10.77 -6.87 -7.65
N ASP A 45 11.83 -6.36 -8.25
CA ASP A 45 11.91 -5.06 -8.92
C ASP A 45 11.20 -5.08 -10.26
N LEU A 46 10.09 -4.35 -10.39
CA LEU A 46 9.31 -4.33 -11.62
C LEU A 46 9.83 -3.33 -12.65
N SER A 47 10.56 -2.28 -12.24
CA SER A 47 11.05 -1.27 -13.19
C SER A 47 12.08 -1.87 -14.13
N PHE A 48 12.98 -2.71 -13.59
CA PHE A 48 13.98 -3.35 -14.43
C PHE A 48 13.34 -4.38 -15.38
N LEU A 49 12.29 -5.09 -14.95
CA LEU A 49 11.54 -6.00 -15.82
C LEU A 49 10.79 -5.26 -16.93
N GLU A 50 10.28 -4.05 -16.65
CA GLU A 50 9.70 -3.14 -17.63
C GLU A 50 10.73 -2.71 -18.68
N GLU A 51 11.93 -2.31 -18.26
CA GLU A 51 13.05 -1.99 -19.16
C GLU A 51 13.42 -3.16 -20.08
N GLN A 52 13.35 -4.40 -19.59
CA GLN A 52 13.58 -5.62 -20.37
C GLN A 52 12.39 -6.01 -21.29
N GLY A 53 11.30 -5.25 -21.25
CA GLY A 53 10.16 -5.41 -22.16
C GLY A 53 9.09 -6.40 -21.70
N HIS A 54 9.12 -6.89 -20.46
CA HIS A 54 8.13 -7.83 -19.94
C HIS A 54 6.72 -7.23 -19.81
N PHE A 55 6.61 -5.90 -19.82
CA PHE A 55 5.35 -5.16 -19.69
C PHE A 55 4.99 -4.37 -20.96
N ARG A 56 5.54 -4.71 -22.13
CA ARG A 56 5.15 -4.13 -23.44
C ARG A 56 3.87 -4.78 -23.97
N LEU A 57 2.77 -4.61 -23.24
CA LEU A 57 1.46 -5.17 -23.56
C LEU A 57 0.41 -4.05 -23.64
N PRO A 58 -0.68 -4.23 -24.41
CA PRO A 58 -1.68 -3.18 -24.62
C PRO A 58 -2.24 -2.58 -23.33
N GLU A 59 -2.37 -3.39 -22.27
CA GLU A 59 -2.89 -2.96 -20.97
C GLU A 59 -2.00 -1.92 -20.27
N PHE A 60 -0.74 -1.75 -20.69
CA PHE A 60 0.18 -0.74 -20.16
C PHE A 60 0.40 0.44 -21.13
N GLN A 61 -0.28 0.45 -22.29
CA GLN A 61 -0.12 1.47 -23.34
C GLN A 61 -1.24 2.51 -23.37
N GLU A 62 -2.35 2.26 -22.67
CA GLU A 62 -3.48 3.19 -22.62
C GLU A 62 -3.07 4.52 -21.95
N PRO A 63 -3.54 5.68 -22.46
CA PRO A 63 -3.14 6.98 -21.95
C PRO A 63 -3.76 7.19 -20.56
N VAL A 64 -3.01 6.88 -19.52
CA VAL A 64 -3.28 7.42 -18.20
C VAL A 64 -3.20 8.94 -18.34
N LEU A 65 -4.25 9.63 -17.89
CA LEU A 65 -4.28 11.09 -17.76
C LEU A 65 -2.91 11.57 -17.29
N PRO A 66 -2.30 12.56 -17.96
CA PRO A 66 -0.88 12.80 -17.81
C PRO A 66 -0.61 13.28 -16.39
N VAL A 67 -0.12 12.39 -15.53
CA VAL A 67 0.59 12.75 -14.30
C VAL A 67 1.93 13.29 -14.78
N ARG A 68 1.91 14.51 -15.33
CA ARG A 68 3.12 15.18 -15.80
C ARG A 68 3.99 15.43 -14.59
N ARG A 69 5.17 14.81 -14.52
CA ARG A 69 6.31 15.48 -13.91
C ARG A 69 6.49 16.81 -14.64
N ALA A 70 6.45 17.92 -13.90
CA ALA A 70 6.81 19.22 -14.45
C ALA A 70 8.23 19.12 -15.03
N GLY A 71 8.36 19.16 -16.36
CA GLY A 71 9.65 19.18 -17.06
C GLY A 71 9.97 18.04 -18.03
N SER A 72 9.12 17.02 -18.23
CA SER A 72 9.39 15.97 -19.23
C SER A 72 8.71 16.25 -20.58
N THR A 73 9.50 16.33 -21.65
CA THR A 73 9.10 16.67 -23.03
C THR A 73 9.13 15.48 -24.00
N SER A 74 9.42 14.26 -23.52
CA SER A 74 9.57 13.09 -24.38
C SER A 74 8.32 12.19 -24.39
N ARG A 75 7.86 11.81 -25.58
CA ARG A 75 6.86 10.74 -25.82
C ARG A 75 7.53 9.36 -25.67
N MET A 76 8.16 9.08 -24.54
CA MET A 76 8.53 7.70 -24.21
C MET A 76 7.33 6.99 -23.58
N ASP A 77 7.26 5.68 -23.79
CA ASP A 77 6.28 4.79 -23.14
C ASP A 77 6.19 5.14 -21.65
N PRO A 78 4.98 5.15 -21.04
CA PRO A 78 4.85 5.47 -19.64
C PRO A 78 5.69 4.49 -18.81
N GLU A 79 6.64 5.01 -18.03
CA GLU A 79 7.38 4.22 -17.05
C GLU A 79 6.44 3.91 -15.88
N VAL A 80 5.65 2.85 -15.97
CA VAL A 80 4.62 2.52 -14.97
C VAL A 80 5.28 2.06 -13.67
N PHE A 81 6.38 1.32 -13.77
CA PHE A 81 7.01 0.67 -12.63
C PHE A 81 8.23 1.42 -12.08
N ALA A 82 8.77 2.39 -12.82
CA ALA A 82 9.82 3.30 -12.35
C ALA A 82 9.27 4.55 -11.60
N GLN A 83 8.13 4.42 -10.92
CA GLN A 83 7.48 5.51 -10.17
C GLN A 83 7.72 5.39 -8.66
N ASP A 84 7.75 6.53 -7.97
CA ASP A 84 7.87 6.61 -6.50
C ASP A 84 6.54 6.38 -5.76
N SER A 85 5.47 6.07 -6.49
CA SER A 85 4.14 5.74 -5.98
C SER A 85 3.39 4.80 -6.92
N LEU A 86 2.45 4.01 -6.40
CA LEU A 86 1.62 3.10 -7.19
C LEU A 86 0.56 3.83 -8.02
N ASN A 87 0.43 5.16 -7.91
CA ASN A 87 -0.66 5.92 -8.50
C ASN A 87 -0.79 5.73 -10.01
N VAL A 88 0.31 5.66 -10.76
CA VAL A 88 0.28 5.42 -12.21
C VAL A 88 -0.25 4.03 -12.53
N LEU A 89 0.23 2.99 -11.85
CA LEU A 89 -0.27 1.62 -12.00
C LEU A 89 -1.76 1.52 -11.61
N LEU A 90 -2.16 2.15 -10.50
CA LEU A 90 -3.55 2.18 -10.06
C LEU A 90 -4.45 2.89 -11.08
N ALA A 91 -3.98 3.95 -11.72
CA ALA A 91 -4.77 4.67 -12.71
C ALA A 91 -5.01 3.88 -14.02
N LEU A 92 -4.19 2.87 -14.34
CA LEU A 92 -4.42 1.96 -15.48
C LEU A 92 -5.63 1.03 -15.28
N GLY A 93 -6.06 0.82 -14.04
CA GLY A 93 -7.23 0.01 -13.70
C GLY A 93 -7.03 -1.50 -13.80
N ARG A 94 -8.14 -2.21 -13.51
CA ARG A 94 -8.17 -3.66 -13.28
C ARG A 94 -7.55 -4.53 -14.39
N PRO A 95 -7.73 -4.24 -15.70
CA PRO A 95 -7.10 -5.02 -16.75
C PRO A 95 -5.56 -5.06 -16.62
N ALA A 96 -4.93 -3.90 -16.42
CA ALA A 96 -3.49 -3.79 -16.23
C ALA A 96 -3.01 -4.48 -14.95
N TRP A 97 -3.74 -4.34 -13.85
CA TRP A 97 -3.37 -5.00 -12.58
C TRP A 97 -3.38 -6.52 -12.71
N ARG A 98 -4.40 -7.07 -13.37
CA ARG A 98 -4.49 -8.51 -13.65
C ARG A 98 -3.35 -8.95 -14.56
N LYS A 99 -3.07 -8.18 -15.61
CA LYS A 99 -1.99 -8.52 -16.54
C LYS A 99 -0.63 -8.47 -15.84
N ALA A 100 -0.38 -7.46 -15.01
CA ALA A 100 0.85 -7.36 -14.23
C ALA A 100 1.01 -8.60 -13.33
N ARG A 101 -0.05 -8.99 -12.61
CA ARG A 101 -0.05 -10.19 -11.78
C ARG A 101 0.21 -11.46 -12.59
N GLU A 102 -0.42 -11.63 -13.75
CA GLU A 102 -0.20 -12.77 -14.65
C GLU A 102 1.27 -12.87 -15.11
N VAL A 103 1.86 -11.74 -15.54
CA VAL A 103 3.28 -11.67 -15.92
C VAL A 103 4.18 -12.04 -14.74
N ILE A 104 3.93 -11.48 -13.55
CA ILE A 104 4.73 -11.75 -12.36
C ILE A 104 4.62 -13.23 -11.94
N GLN A 105 3.41 -13.80 -11.92
CA GLN A 105 3.19 -15.21 -11.61
C GLN A 105 3.89 -16.12 -12.62
N HIS A 106 3.81 -15.79 -13.91
CA HIS A 106 4.51 -16.53 -14.95
C HIS A 106 6.02 -16.47 -14.72
N LEU A 107 6.60 -15.28 -14.51
CA LEU A 107 8.04 -15.13 -14.31
C LEU A 107 8.55 -15.81 -13.04
N LEU A 108 7.77 -15.81 -11.95
CA LEU A 108 8.15 -16.41 -10.66
C LEU A 108 7.86 -17.91 -10.56
N SER A 109 7.13 -18.49 -11.51
CA SER A 109 6.75 -19.92 -11.51
C SER A 109 7.96 -20.85 -11.53
N SER A 110 7.87 -21.98 -10.80
CA SER A 110 8.86 -23.06 -10.86
C SER A 110 9.09 -23.58 -12.28
N GLU A 111 8.06 -23.50 -13.14
CA GLU A 111 8.06 -24.03 -14.50
C GLU A 111 8.58 -23.05 -15.56
N THR A 112 8.88 -21.80 -15.19
CA THR A 112 9.29 -20.76 -16.14
C THR A 112 10.79 -20.46 -16.05
N ALA A 113 11.54 -20.80 -17.10
CA ALA A 113 12.98 -20.62 -17.15
C ALA A 113 13.45 -19.14 -17.21
N THR A 114 12.64 -18.24 -17.78
CA THR A 114 13.04 -16.87 -18.15
C THR A 114 13.74 -16.11 -17.02
N LEU A 115 13.16 -16.12 -15.81
CA LEU A 115 13.79 -15.54 -14.63
C LEU A 115 14.55 -16.59 -13.81
N ARG A 116 13.99 -17.79 -13.63
CA ARG A 116 14.56 -18.89 -12.83
C ARG A 116 16.02 -19.20 -13.20
N ASP A 117 16.30 -19.34 -14.49
CA ASP A 117 17.60 -19.83 -14.99
C ASP A 117 18.57 -18.68 -15.33
N ASN A 118 18.10 -17.42 -15.25
CA ASN A 118 18.91 -16.25 -15.54
C ASN A 118 19.48 -15.63 -14.25
N ALA A 119 20.57 -16.20 -13.74
CA ALA A 119 21.22 -15.75 -12.50
C ALA A 119 21.61 -14.25 -12.54
N LYS A 120 22.06 -13.74 -13.69
CA LYS A 120 22.42 -12.33 -13.87
C LYS A 120 21.20 -11.41 -13.72
N LEU A 121 20.06 -11.79 -14.31
CA LEU A 121 18.82 -11.04 -14.17
C LEU A 121 18.30 -11.11 -12.73
N ARG A 122 18.27 -12.30 -12.12
CA ARG A 122 17.85 -12.48 -10.72
C ARG A 122 18.62 -11.60 -9.76
N GLY A 123 19.95 -11.54 -9.90
CA GLY A 123 20.78 -10.68 -9.06
C GLY A 123 20.52 -9.18 -9.22
N ARG A 124 19.84 -8.76 -10.29
CA ARG A 124 19.43 -7.36 -10.51
C ARG A 124 18.01 -7.06 -10.04
N VAL A 125 17.09 -8.03 -10.11
CA VAL A 125 15.66 -7.80 -9.85
C VAL A 125 15.16 -8.34 -8.53
N LEU A 126 15.90 -9.22 -7.85
CA LEU A 126 15.51 -9.74 -6.54
C LEU A 126 16.37 -9.07 -5.47
N HIS A 127 15.74 -8.18 -4.70
CA HIS A 127 16.37 -7.53 -3.56
C HIS A 127 15.93 -8.23 -2.26
N PRO A 128 16.85 -8.62 -1.36
CA PRO A 128 16.45 -9.08 -0.04
C PRO A 128 15.65 -7.99 0.70
N GLN A 129 14.52 -8.35 1.32
CA GLN A 129 13.65 -7.38 2.02
C GLN A 129 14.40 -6.61 3.12
N LYS A 130 15.30 -7.30 3.83
CA LYS A 130 16.17 -6.68 4.86
C LYS A 130 17.12 -5.60 4.33
N ASP A 131 17.34 -5.56 3.02
CA ASP A 131 18.30 -4.68 2.37
C ASP A 131 17.62 -3.51 1.64
N VAL A 132 16.30 -3.35 1.76
CA VAL A 132 15.54 -2.26 1.14
C VAL A 132 14.82 -1.43 2.20
N VAL A 133 14.47 -0.20 1.83
CA VAL A 133 13.64 0.68 2.67
C VAL A 133 12.28 0.84 2.01
N MET A 134 11.22 0.42 2.70
CA MET A 134 9.85 0.61 2.20
C MET A 134 9.45 2.09 2.26
N GLN A 135 8.62 2.53 1.32
CA GLN A 135 8.06 3.88 1.24
C GLN A 135 6.54 3.81 1.24
N LEU A 136 5.87 4.93 1.52
CA LEU A 136 4.41 5.01 1.43
C LEU A 136 3.97 4.56 0.01
N PRO A 137 3.03 3.62 -0.13
CA PRO A 137 2.77 2.97 -1.41
C PRO A 137 2.06 3.87 -2.43
N ALA A 138 1.40 4.94 -1.98
CA ALA A 138 0.69 5.87 -2.85
C ALA A 138 0.87 7.31 -2.37
N SER A 139 0.79 8.25 -3.32
CA SER A 139 0.52 9.65 -3.02
C SER A 139 -0.97 9.80 -2.73
N ILE A 140 -1.30 10.06 -1.47
CA ILE A 140 -2.69 10.06 -0.97
C ILE A 140 -3.26 11.47 -1.12
N GLY A 141 -4.15 11.65 -2.10
CA GLY A 141 -4.83 12.94 -2.32
C GLY A 141 -5.86 13.26 -1.22
N ASN A 142 -6.72 12.29 -0.91
CA ASN A 142 -7.72 12.38 0.16
C ASN A 142 -7.75 11.07 0.94
N TYR A 143 -8.07 11.18 2.23
CA TYR A 143 -8.31 10.04 3.12
C TYR A 143 -9.69 10.20 3.75
N THR A 144 -10.44 9.11 3.76
CA THR A 144 -11.78 9.01 4.35
C THR A 144 -11.75 7.86 5.33
N ASP A 145 -12.14 8.12 6.57
CA ASP A 145 -12.31 7.08 7.58
C ASP A 145 -13.80 6.80 7.77
N PHE A 146 -14.14 5.52 7.87
CA PHE A 146 -15.51 5.01 7.96
C PHE A 146 -15.79 4.44 9.35
N TYR A 147 -17.00 4.66 9.83
CA TYR A 147 -17.44 4.20 11.15
C TYR A 147 -18.32 2.95 11.06
N SER A 148 -17.87 1.93 10.33
CA SER A 148 -18.72 0.83 9.84
C SER A 148 -18.76 -0.43 10.73
N SER A 149 -18.01 -0.48 11.82
CA SER A 149 -18.04 -1.61 12.75
C SER A 149 -19.18 -1.44 13.76
N TYR A 150 -20.17 -2.34 13.72
CA TYR A 150 -21.33 -2.31 14.61
C TYR A 150 -20.92 -2.33 16.08
N HIS A 151 -20.05 -3.25 16.48
CA HIS A 151 -19.65 -3.41 17.88
C HIS A 151 -18.83 -2.22 18.35
N HIS A 152 -17.94 -1.69 17.51
CA HIS A 152 -17.22 -0.45 17.82
C HIS A 152 -18.22 0.70 18.04
N ALA A 153 -19.15 0.91 17.09
CA ALA A 153 -20.14 1.97 17.16
C ALA A 153 -21.06 1.86 18.39
N HIS A 154 -21.51 0.65 18.69
CA HIS A 154 -22.36 0.34 19.83
C HIS A 154 -21.62 0.56 21.15
N ASN A 155 -20.36 0.12 21.27
CA ASN A 155 -19.58 0.27 22.49
C ASN A 155 -19.32 1.75 22.81
N VAL A 156 -18.88 2.54 21.83
CA VAL A 156 -18.71 3.99 21.98
C VAL A 156 -20.03 4.67 22.34
N GLY A 157 -21.10 4.31 21.63
CA GLY A 157 -22.44 4.82 21.91
C GLY A 157 -22.93 4.53 23.32
N THR A 158 -22.67 3.32 23.81
CA THR A 158 -23.04 2.88 25.17
C THR A 158 -22.33 3.73 26.23
N MET A 159 -21.04 3.98 26.07
CA MET A 159 -20.27 4.81 27.00
C MET A 159 -20.78 6.26 27.07
N LEU A 160 -21.31 6.79 25.96
CA LEU A 160 -21.75 8.19 25.87
C LEU A 160 -23.24 8.42 26.15
N ARG A 161 -24.10 7.47 25.80
CA ARG A 161 -25.57 7.63 25.78
C ARG A 161 -26.33 6.48 26.45
N GLY A 162 -25.62 5.49 26.98
CA GLY A 162 -26.21 4.25 27.47
C GLY A 162 -26.55 3.25 26.34
N PRO A 163 -26.78 1.97 26.69
CA PRO A 163 -26.91 0.90 25.70
C PRO A 163 -28.16 1.01 24.83
N GLU A 164 -29.27 1.53 25.38
CA GLU A 164 -30.54 1.66 24.66
C GLU A 164 -30.49 2.67 23.51
N ASN A 165 -29.63 3.69 23.63
CA ASN A 165 -29.45 4.78 22.67
C ASN A 165 -28.05 4.77 22.04
N ALA A 166 -27.42 3.58 21.99
CA ALA A 166 -26.04 3.45 21.58
C ALA A 166 -25.82 3.87 20.11
N LEU A 167 -26.66 3.46 19.19
CA LEU A 167 -26.52 3.83 17.77
C LEU A 167 -27.35 5.07 17.43
N MET A 168 -26.74 6.00 16.72
CA MET A 168 -27.47 7.14 16.14
C MET A 168 -28.41 6.65 15.02
N PRO A 169 -29.55 7.32 14.78
CA PRO A 169 -30.57 6.85 13.84
C PRO A 169 -30.03 6.59 12.42
N ASN A 170 -29.10 7.42 11.94
CA ASN A 170 -28.52 7.32 10.60
C ASN A 170 -27.58 6.12 10.39
N TRP A 171 -27.00 5.57 11.47
CA TRP A 171 -25.90 4.61 11.36
C TRP A 171 -26.27 3.33 10.59
N LYS A 172 -27.52 2.88 10.72
CA LYS A 172 -28.03 1.69 10.02
C LYS A 172 -28.45 1.95 8.57
N TRP A 173 -28.49 3.21 8.13
CA TRP A 173 -29.03 3.60 6.82
C TRP A 173 -27.95 4.10 5.85
N LEU A 174 -26.79 4.50 6.36
CA LEU A 174 -25.65 4.90 5.54
C LEU A 174 -24.34 4.56 6.26
N PRO A 175 -23.26 4.27 5.50
CA PRO A 175 -21.94 4.07 6.07
C PRO A 175 -21.39 5.44 6.49
N VAL A 176 -21.56 5.79 7.77
CA VAL A 176 -21.11 7.06 8.34
C VAL A 176 -19.60 7.18 8.14
N ALA A 177 -19.14 8.33 7.66
CA ALA A 177 -17.74 8.57 7.35
C ALA A 177 -17.40 10.05 7.50
N TYR A 178 -16.10 10.35 7.56
CA TYR A 178 -15.59 11.71 7.65
C TYR A 178 -14.25 11.85 6.91
N HIS A 179 -13.89 13.09 6.59
CA HIS A 179 -12.59 13.37 5.97
C HIS A 179 -11.48 13.28 7.02
N GLY A 180 -10.55 12.34 6.80
CA GLY A 180 -9.32 12.25 7.57
C GLY A 180 -8.23 13.19 7.04
N ARG A 181 -7.06 13.17 7.66
CA ARG A 181 -5.92 14.02 7.28
C ARG A 181 -4.87 13.22 6.50
N ALA A 182 -4.89 13.36 5.16
CA ALA A 182 -3.95 12.65 4.28
C ALA A 182 -2.47 12.95 4.59
N SER A 183 -2.15 14.20 4.94
CA SER A 183 -0.76 14.64 5.19
C SER A 183 -0.08 13.99 6.40
N SER A 184 -0.82 13.30 7.26
CA SER A 184 -0.30 12.62 8.46
C SER A 184 -0.36 11.10 8.38
N ILE A 185 -0.71 10.53 7.23
CA ILE A 185 -0.57 9.10 6.98
C ILE A 185 0.92 8.81 6.79
N VAL A 186 1.45 7.94 7.64
CA VAL A 186 2.87 7.57 7.66
C VAL A 186 3.02 6.06 7.51
N ILE A 187 4.16 5.62 7.01
CA ILE A 187 4.47 4.20 6.86
C ILE A 187 4.72 3.55 8.24
N SER A 188 4.42 2.26 8.34
CA SER A 188 4.76 1.43 9.50
C SER A 188 6.22 1.61 9.93
N GLY A 189 6.45 1.66 11.24
CA GLY A 189 7.77 1.92 11.85
C GLY A 189 8.10 3.41 12.03
N THR A 190 7.25 4.33 11.57
CA THR A 190 7.41 5.77 11.87
C THR A 190 6.99 6.07 13.30
N ASP A 191 7.84 6.74 14.08
CA ASP A 191 7.51 7.17 15.43
C ASP A 191 6.37 8.20 15.44
N VAL A 192 5.41 8.01 16.34
CA VAL A 192 4.30 8.95 16.56
C VAL A 192 4.53 9.72 17.86
N ARG A 193 4.66 11.04 17.77
CA ARG A 193 4.82 11.91 18.94
C ARG A 193 3.48 12.08 19.66
N ARG A 194 3.46 11.90 20.99
CA ARG A 194 2.29 12.22 21.83
C ARG A 194 1.84 13.66 21.57
N PRO A 195 0.60 13.89 21.09
CA PRO A 195 0.14 15.23 20.77
C PRO A 195 -0.13 16.05 22.03
N SER A 196 0.04 17.36 21.91
CA SER A 196 -0.46 18.34 22.87
C SER A 196 -1.59 19.15 22.25
N GLY A 197 -2.53 19.59 23.07
CA GLY A 197 -3.71 20.31 22.60
C GLY A 197 -4.52 20.87 23.76
N GLN A 198 -5.70 21.40 23.43
CA GLN A 198 -6.67 21.84 24.43
C GLN A 198 -7.42 20.63 25.00
N ILE A 199 -7.50 20.56 26.33
CA ILE A 199 -8.19 19.50 27.08
C ILE A 199 -9.14 20.20 28.04
N LYS A 200 -10.38 19.71 28.18
CA LYS A 200 -11.35 20.24 29.15
C LYS A 200 -11.61 19.21 30.25
N PRO A 201 -10.85 19.23 31.37
CA PRO A 201 -11.15 18.41 32.53
C PRO A 201 -12.54 18.71 33.12
N PRO A 202 -13.17 17.74 33.81
CA PRO A 202 -14.47 17.94 34.46
C PRO A 202 -14.47 19.02 35.54
N ASP A 203 -13.36 19.17 36.25
CA ASP A 203 -13.13 20.06 37.40
C ASP A 203 -12.66 21.47 37.03
N GLU A 204 -12.16 21.66 35.81
CA GLU A 204 -11.70 22.97 35.34
C GLU A 204 -12.84 23.82 34.80
N SER A 205 -12.79 25.14 34.96
CA SER A 205 -13.82 26.04 34.41
C SER A 205 -13.59 26.36 32.92
N ALA A 206 -12.34 26.25 32.44
CA ALA A 206 -11.94 26.49 31.05
C ALA A 206 -10.99 25.38 30.53
N PRO A 207 -10.80 25.23 29.20
CA PRO A 207 -9.82 24.29 28.66
C PRO A 207 -8.38 24.65 29.06
N VAL A 208 -7.55 23.65 29.28
CA VAL A 208 -6.11 23.78 29.53
C VAL A 208 -5.31 23.26 28.35
N PHE A 209 -4.12 23.81 28.11
CA PHE A 209 -3.20 23.31 27.09
C PHE A 209 -2.19 22.34 27.71
N GLY A 210 -2.01 21.16 27.10
CA GLY A 210 -1.03 20.19 27.56
C GLY A 210 -1.01 18.90 26.73
N PRO A 211 -0.14 17.94 27.06
CA PRO A 211 -0.10 16.64 26.40
C PRO A 211 -1.38 15.84 26.64
N THR A 212 -1.83 15.08 25.64
CA THR A 212 -3.00 14.20 25.81
C THR A 212 -2.75 13.16 26.92
N LYS A 213 -3.78 13.00 27.77
CA LYS A 213 -3.81 11.99 28.85
C LYS A 213 -4.47 10.67 28.42
N SER A 214 -5.10 10.66 27.25
CA SER A 214 -5.82 9.50 26.69
C SER A 214 -5.38 9.30 25.24
N LEU A 215 -4.14 8.84 25.06
CA LEU A 215 -3.65 8.41 23.74
C LEU A 215 -4.12 6.98 23.53
N ASP A 216 -4.73 6.70 22.37
CA ASP A 216 -5.29 5.40 22.03
C ASP A 216 -4.88 4.98 20.62
N TYR A 217 -5.19 3.75 20.25
CA TYR A 217 -5.09 3.24 18.89
C TYR A 217 -6.46 2.76 18.39
N GLU A 218 -6.66 2.83 17.08
CA GLU A 218 -7.84 2.28 16.41
C GLU A 218 -7.35 1.24 15.38
N LEU A 219 -7.82 0.00 15.52
CA LEU A 219 -7.54 -1.05 14.55
C LEU A 219 -8.57 -0.95 13.43
N GLU A 220 -8.09 -0.65 12.22
CA GLU A 220 -8.86 -0.57 10.97
C GLU A 220 -8.58 -1.76 10.04
#